data_AF-A0A8J8CML6-F1
#
_entry.id   AF-A0A8J8CML6-F1
#
_cell.length_a   1.000
_cell.length_b   1.000
_cell.length_c   1.000
_cell.angle_alpha   90.00
_cell.angle_beta   90.00
_cell.angle_gamma   90.00
#
_symmetry.space_group_name_H-M   'P 1'
#
loop_
_entity.id
_entity.type
_entity.pdbx_description
1 polymer ?
#
loop_
_entity_poly.entity_id
_entity_poly.type
_entity_poly.pdbx_seq_one_letter_code
_entity_poly.pdbx_strand_id
1 'polypeptide(L)'
;MSTPRNPTRQRLIDAALELFAHQGVTDTTTKQIAELAEVNEVTLFRQFGNKHGLLLAVIKEAAVFTHIGQTLVQQANQTSSLDEALKEYANASLQALERVPEMVRSVVGEAGQYPAENREALGRGFTQANRYVAEYFETVIDRGQLHTHLPADKLASLLNGMLLGYAVIEFTSEFHDLWQNREDFLDNLVTLFLQGAVSNQPTYHSQPIPALVVSDLPASIVHAILQRAKKESLQDYALMYVLFGSGLSSTEAVALERSHYFSDRTQQFLQVAIDTPRQVPLNQWIMGKRYGSYLKNPLIQWLKSRKDAYPALFLNGDSHPLTEVDLQQQWQRLTSGFTTPEGQRLTIEQAQQTWCVDLFLRGMTIEQMQILTGWKASQLEPYAQRSREKAALEHAIRLDQKS
;
A
#
# COMPACT_ATOMS: atom_id res chain seq x y z
N MET A 1 3.81 -40.39 28.08
CA MET A 1 4.46 -40.80 29.33
C MET A 1 5.53 -39.76 29.65
N SER A 2 5.27 -38.89 30.64
CA SER A 2 6.16 -37.78 31.00
C SER A 2 7.26 -38.29 31.92
N THR A 3 8.51 -38.25 31.48
CA THR A 3 9.69 -38.57 32.28
C THR A 3 9.69 -37.72 33.56
N PRO A 4 9.94 -38.27 34.75
CA PRO A 4 9.98 -37.48 35.97
C PRO A 4 11.02 -36.37 35.84
N ARG A 5 10.58 -35.11 35.90
CA ARG A 5 11.44 -33.91 35.89
C ARG A 5 12.46 -34.06 37.02
N ASN A 6 13.74 -34.18 36.67
CA ASN A 6 14.82 -34.19 37.66
C ASN A 6 14.86 -32.79 38.32
N PRO A 7 14.52 -32.64 39.62
CA PRO A 7 14.39 -31.34 40.27
C PRO A 7 15.72 -30.57 40.30
N THR A 8 16.84 -31.28 40.34
CA THR A 8 18.18 -30.70 40.27
C THR A 8 18.48 -30.13 38.88
N ARG A 9 18.01 -30.80 37.82
CA ARG A 9 18.18 -30.33 36.45
C ARG A 9 17.39 -29.04 36.20
N GLN A 10 16.17 -28.95 36.72
CA GLN A 10 15.33 -27.75 36.60
C GLN A 10 15.93 -26.57 37.37
N ARG A 11 16.38 -26.77 38.63
CA ARG A 11 17.08 -25.72 39.40
C ARG A 11 18.27 -25.11 38.66
N LEU A 12 19.06 -25.95 37.99
CA LEU A 12 20.20 -25.49 37.18
C LEU A 12 19.76 -24.66 35.96
N ILE A 13 18.65 -25.04 35.32
CA ILE A 13 18.09 -24.28 34.19
C ILE A 13 17.54 -22.93 34.68
N ASP A 14 16.82 -22.92 35.80
CA ASP A 14 16.21 -21.72 36.35
C ASP A 14 17.29 -20.73 36.83
N ALA A 15 18.30 -21.22 37.55
CA ALA A 15 19.46 -20.41 37.96
C ALA A 15 20.26 -19.87 36.77
N ALA A 16 20.44 -20.67 35.72
CA ALA A 16 21.11 -20.22 34.50
C ALA A 16 20.29 -19.16 33.78
N LEU A 17 18.97 -19.34 33.66
CA LEU A 17 18.09 -18.34 33.05
C LEU A 17 18.14 -17.01 33.81
N GLU A 18 18.10 -17.06 35.14
CA GLU A 18 18.21 -15.88 35.99
C GLU A 18 19.54 -15.15 35.80
N LEU A 19 20.67 -15.85 35.87
CA LEU A 19 21.97 -15.22 35.70
C LEU A 19 22.19 -14.71 34.28
N PHE A 20 21.79 -15.46 33.26
CA PHE A 20 21.88 -15.01 31.87
C PHE A 20 21.04 -13.76 31.60
N ALA A 21 19.88 -13.62 32.25
CA ALA A 21 19.04 -12.42 32.15
C ALA A 21 19.72 -11.17 32.74
N HIS A 22 20.44 -11.32 33.86
CA HIS A 22 21.01 -10.22 34.62
C HIS A 22 22.41 -9.77 34.18
N GLN A 23 23.23 -10.69 33.68
CA GLN A 23 24.64 -10.42 33.34
C GLN A 23 25.06 -11.04 32.00
N GLY A 24 24.14 -11.62 31.22
CA GLY A 24 24.44 -12.20 29.92
C GLY A 24 25.08 -13.59 29.99
N VAL A 25 25.18 -14.26 28.84
CA VAL A 25 25.71 -15.63 28.76
C VAL A 25 27.21 -15.66 28.99
N THR A 26 27.92 -14.67 28.48
CA THR A 26 29.39 -14.64 28.44
C THR A 26 29.99 -14.42 29.82
N ASP A 27 29.51 -13.41 30.55
CA ASP A 27 30.00 -13.08 31.89
C ASP A 27 29.51 -14.04 32.98
N THR A 28 28.54 -14.91 32.65
CA THR A 28 28.08 -15.96 33.57
C THR A 28 29.02 -17.16 33.58
N THR A 29 29.49 -17.53 34.76
CA THR A 29 30.32 -18.73 35.00
C THR A 29 29.48 -19.93 35.45
N THR A 30 29.96 -21.15 35.15
CA THR A 30 29.32 -22.40 35.61
C THR A 30 29.28 -22.51 37.13
N LYS A 31 30.28 -21.93 37.81
CA LYS A 31 30.35 -21.86 39.26
C LYS A 31 29.22 -21.01 39.86
N GLN A 32 28.99 -19.80 39.35
CA GLN A 32 27.88 -18.94 39.80
C GLN A 32 26.52 -19.63 39.62
N ILE A 33 26.32 -20.31 38.48
CA ILE A 33 25.08 -21.05 38.23
C ILE A 33 24.90 -22.19 39.24
N ALA A 34 25.95 -22.97 39.50
CA ALA A 34 25.90 -24.07 40.46
C ALA A 34 25.65 -23.58 41.90
N GLU A 35 26.26 -22.46 42.28
CA GLU A 35 26.06 -21.81 43.58
C GLU A 35 24.61 -21.34 43.73
N LEU A 36 24.06 -20.61 42.75
CA LEU A 36 22.67 -20.15 42.78
C LEU A 36 21.66 -21.31 42.75
N ALA A 37 21.97 -22.39 42.02
CA ALA A 37 21.14 -23.59 41.99
C ALA A 37 21.27 -24.46 43.25
N GLU A 38 22.15 -24.11 44.19
CA GLU A 38 22.49 -24.88 45.40
C GLU A 38 22.91 -26.33 45.08
N VAL A 39 23.88 -26.48 44.17
CA VAL A 39 24.45 -27.78 43.77
C VAL A 39 25.96 -27.68 43.61
N ASN A 40 26.65 -28.83 43.66
CA ASN A 40 28.07 -28.87 43.29
C ASN A 40 28.23 -28.66 41.77
N GLU A 41 29.20 -27.85 41.35
CA GLU A 41 29.51 -27.57 39.93
C GLU A 41 29.72 -28.84 39.07
N VAL A 42 30.28 -29.90 39.65
CA VAL A 42 30.42 -31.21 38.98
C VAL A 42 29.05 -31.77 38.54
N THR A 43 27.98 -31.46 39.27
CA THR A 43 26.60 -31.84 38.92
C THR A 43 26.15 -31.16 37.63
N LEU A 44 26.50 -29.88 37.42
CA LEU A 44 26.22 -29.16 36.19
C LEU A 44 26.93 -29.84 35.01
N PHE A 45 28.23 -30.12 35.14
CA PHE A 45 29.00 -30.82 34.11
C PHE A 45 28.44 -32.21 33.80
N ARG A 46 27.99 -32.96 34.81
CA ARG A 46 27.37 -34.27 34.61
C ARG A 46 26.03 -34.21 33.86
N GLN A 47 25.22 -33.17 34.10
CA GLN A 47 23.89 -33.03 33.50
C GLN A 47 23.95 -32.42 32.10
N PHE A 48 24.86 -31.46 31.86
CA PHE A 48 24.84 -30.61 30.67
C PHE A 48 26.17 -30.56 29.91
N GLY A 49 27.23 -31.17 30.44
CA GLY A 49 28.56 -31.20 29.82
C GLY A 49 29.35 -29.90 29.98
N ASN A 50 28.76 -28.76 29.66
CA ASN A 50 29.38 -27.43 29.78
C ASN A 50 28.32 -26.30 29.79
N LYS A 51 28.77 -25.03 29.88
CA LYS A 51 27.90 -23.85 29.85
C LYS A 51 27.02 -23.77 28.61
N HIS A 52 27.53 -24.14 27.43
CA HIS A 52 26.75 -24.11 26.18
C HIS A 52 25.71 -25.23 26.11
N GLY A 53 25.99 -26.40 26.67
CA GLY A 53 24.99 -27.47 26.81
C GLY A 53 23.87 -27.08 27.77
N LEU A 54 24.17 -26.31 28.82
CA LEU A 54 23.16 -25.73 29.70
C LEU A 54 22.38 -24.62 29.00
N LEU A 55 23.04 -23.71 28.27
CA LEU A 55 22.39 -22.69 27.45
C LEU A 55 21.43 -23.32 26.43
N LEU A 56 21.83 -24.42 25.79
CA LEU A 56 20.99 -25.17 24.86
C LEU A 56 19.73 -25.71 25.55
N ALA A 57 19.87 -26.24 26.76
CA ALA A 57 18.73 -26.68 27.56
C ALA A 57 17.83 -25.51 27.95
N VAL A 58 18.41 -24.37 28.36
CA VAL A 58 17.66 -23.13 28.62
C VAL A 58 16.89 -22.72 27.37
N ILE A 59 17.49 -22.66 26.18
CA ILE A 59 16.77 -22.26 24.94
C ILE A 59 15.64 -23.24 24.60
N LYS A 60 15.87 -24.55 24.76
CA LYS A 60 14.87 -25.59 24.42
C LYS A 60 13.71 -25.65 25.43
N GLU A 61 13.96 -25.33 26.69
CA GLU A 61 12.99 -25.51 27.78
C GLU A 61 12.44 -24.21 28.35
N ALA A 62 13.10 -23.08 28.09
CA ALA A 62 12.58 -21.78 28.45
C ALA A 62 11.31 -21.54 27.66
N ALA A 63 10.20 -21.54 28.39
CA ALA A 63 8.89 -21.13 27.89
C ALA A 63 8.86 -19.68 27.39
N VAL A 64 9.95 -18.91 27.54
CA VAL A 64 10.06 -17.50 27.14
C VAL A 64 9.59 -17.27 25.70
N PHE A 65 10.04 -18.09 24.74
CA PHE A 65 9.60 -17.98 23.34
C PHE A 65 8.17 -18.49 23.09
N THR A 66 7.65 -19.33 23.99
CA THR A 66 6.30 -19.91 23.87
C THR A 66 5.23 -19.00 24.50
N HIS A 67 5.57 -18.31 25.58
CA HIS A 67 4.63 -17.51 26.36
C HIS A 67 4.30 -16.18 25.66
N ILE A 68 5.29 -15.55 25.02
CA ILE A 68 5.10 -14.29 24.28
C ILE A 68 4.10 -14.46 23.12
N GLY A 69 4.21 -15.55 22.35
CA GLY A 69 3.28 -15.84 21.25
C GLY A 69 1.85 -16.18 21.72
N GLN A 70 1.71 -16.85 22.87
CA GLN A 70 0.40 -17.23 23.43
C GLN A 70 -0.39 -16.04 23.98
N THR A 71 0.30 -15.03 24.55
CA THR A 71 -0.33 -13.79 25.05
C THR A 71 -1.09 -13.05 23.94
N LEU A 72 -0.55 -13.05 22.72
CA LEU A 72 -1.16 -12.44 21.54
C LEU A 72 -2.53 -13.05 21.21
N VAL A 73 -2.58 -14.38 21.15
CA VAL A 73 -3.79 -15.14 20.84
C VAL A 73 -4.85 -14.96 21.94
N GLN A 74 -4.43 -14.82 23.21
CA GLN A 74 -5.35 -14.59 24.32
C GLN A 74 -5.93 -13.17 24.33
N GLN A 75 -5.09 -12.15 24.10
CA GLN A 75 -5.50 -10.74 24.10
C GLN A 75 -6.37 -10.39 22.88
N ALA A 76 -6.04 -10.94 21.71
CA ALA A 76 -6.83 -10.74 20.51
C ALA A 76 -8.28 -11.25 20.60
N ASN A 77 -8.55 -12.20 21.50
CA ASN A 77 -9.92 -12.66 21.75
C ASN A 77 -10.71 -11.76 22.73
N GLN A 78 -10.05 -10.78 23.37
CA GLN A 78 -10.62 -9.88 24.37
C GLN A 78 -10.81 -8.44 23.83
N THR A 79 -10.00 -8.03 22.86
CA THR A 79 -9.96 -6.67 22.34
C THR A 79 -10.94 -6.49 21.15
N SER A 80 -11.54 -5.30 21.03
CA SER A 80 -12.59 -5.02 20.03
C SER A 80 -12.03 -4.59 18.66
N SER A 81 -10.75 -4.20 18.59
CA SER A 81 -10.11 -3.70 17.37
C SER A 81 -8.73 -4.33 17.12
N LEU A 82 -8.36 -4.48 15.84
CA LEU A 82 -7.10 -5.05 15.39
C LEU A 82 -5.88 -4.16 15.74
N ASP A 83 -6.06 -2.85 15.69
CA ASP A 83 -5.03 -1.85 16.06
C ASP A 83 -4.59 -2.03 17.51
N GLU A 84 -5.55 -2.04 18.43
CA GLU A 84 -5.29 -2.23 19.86
C GLU A 84 -4.63 -3.58 20.12
N ALA A 85 -5.10 -4.66 19.50
CA ALA A 85 -4.51 -5.99 19.67
C ALA A 85 -3.02 -6.04 19.22
N LEU A 86 -2.67 -5.37 18.11
CA LEU A 86 -1.27 -5.30 17.66
C LEU A 86 -0.42 -4.42 18.58
N LYS A 87 -0.95 -3.29 19.06
CA LYS A 87 -0.24 -2.42 20.02
C LYS A 87 0.01 -3.12 21.35
N GLU A 88 -1.01 -3.78 21.90
CA GLU A 88 -0.90 -4.53 23.16
C GLU A 88 0.14 -5.63 23.06
N TYR A 89 0.12 -6.39 21.95
CA TYR A 89 1.13 -7.41 21.69
C TYR A 89 2.55 -6.85 21.62
N ALA A 90 2.74 -5.82 20.79
CA ALA A 90 4.04 -5.23 20.57
C ALA A 90 4.59 -4.66 21.89
N ASN A 91 3.73 -4.03 22.67
CA ASN A 91 4.08 -3.53 24.00
C ASN A 91 4.47 -4.66 24.95
N ALA A 92 3.66 -5.73 25.06
CA ALA A 92 3.98 -6.88 25.90
C ALA A 92 5.29 -7.58 25.49
N SER A 93 5.54 -7.67 24.19
CA SER A 93 6.78 -8.25 23.64
C SER A 93 8.00 -7.45 24.02
N LEU A 94 7.95 -6.12 23.87
CA LEU A 94 9.02 -5.23 24.28
C LEU A 94 9.25 -5.27 25.80
N GLN A 95 8.18 -5.31 26.62
CA GLN A 95 8.31 -5.48 28.09
C GLN A 95 8.99 -6.80 28.46
N ALA A 96 8.75 -7.87 27.70
CA ALA A 96 9.40 -9.15 27.94
C ALA A 96 10.90 -9.08 27.62
N LEU A 97 11.28 -8.39 26.54
CA LEU A 97 12.68 -8.18 26.16
C LEU A 97 13.42 -7.26 27.16
N GLU A 98 12.76 -6.23 27.67
CA GLU A 98 13.28 -5.30 28.69
C GLU A 98 13.63 -5.99 30.02
N ARG A 99 13.07 -7.17 30.30
CA ARG A 99 13.41 -7.95 31.49
C ARG A 99 14.72 -8.73 31.36
N VAL A 100 15.24 -8.86 30.14
CA VAL A 100 16.41 -9.71 29.84
C VAL A 100 17.44 -9.02 28.90
N PRO A 101 17.79 -7.73 29.11
CA PRO A 101 18.58 -6.95 28.16
C PRO A 101 19.98 -7.54 27.94
N GLU A 102 20.65 -8.02 29.00
CA GLU A 102 21.98 -8.62 28.87
C GLU A 102 21.97 -9.94 28.09
N MET A 103 20.89 -10.71 28.20
CA MET A 103 20.72 -11.93 27.41
C MET A 103 20.56 -11.57 25.92
N VAL A 104 19.77 -10.54 25.60
CA VAL A 104 19.60 -10.06 24.22
C VAL A 104 20.93 -9.57 23.65
N ARG A 105 21.68 -8.74 24.40
CA ARG A 105 23.01 -8.27 23.98
C ARG A 105 23.98 -9.41 23.71
N SER A 106 24.05 -10.39 24.60
CA SER A 106 24.95 -11.54 24.45
C SER A 106 24.59 -12.40 23.23
N VAL A 107 23.29 -12.65 22.99
CA VAL A 107 22.85 -13.40 21.81
C VAL A 107 23.15 -12.63 20.52
N VAL A 108 22.91 -11.32 20.47
CA VAL A 108 23.14 -10.52 19.25
C VAL A 108 24.62 -10.30 18.97
N GLY A 109 25.41 -9.95 19.98
CA GLY A 109 26.83 -9.64 19.83
C GLY A 109 27.72 -10.87 19.67
N GLU A 110 27.33 -12.01 20.24
CA GLU A 110 28.24 -13.14 20.44
C GLU A 110 27.70 -14.49 19.96
N ALA A 111 26.49 -14.58 19.40
CA ALA A 111 25.97 -15.86 18.90
C ALA A 111 26.88 -16.51 17.86
N GLY A 112 27.68 -15.74 17.11
CA GLY A 112 28.69 -16.27 16.19
C GLY A 112 29.76 -17.14 16.88
N GLN A 113 29.99 -16.94 18.17
CA GLN A 113 30.92 -17.73 19.00
C GLN A 113 30.25 -18.97 19.59
N TYR A 114 28.92 -19.07 19.55
CA TYR A 114 28.21 -20.21 20.10
C TYR A 114 28.33 -21.43 19.18
N PRO A 115 28.33 -22.66 19.76
CA PRO A 115 28.27 -23.88 18.98
C PRO A 115 27.08 -23.88 18.00
N ALA A 116 27.24 -24.55 16.86
CA ALA A 116 26.22 -24.59 15.81
C ALA A 116 24.84 -25.07 16.34
N GLU A 117 24.82 -26.06 17.23
CA GLU A 117 23.59 -26.57 17.82
C GLU A 117 22.82 -25.51 18.62
N ASN A 118 23.52 -24.64 19.35
CA ASN A 118 22.92 -23.52 20.08
C ASN A 118 22.30 -22.49 19.13
N ARG A 119 23.02 -22.13 18.06
CA ARG A 119 22.53 -21.20 17.03
C ARG A 119 21.28 -21.75 16.34
N GLU A 120 21.28 -23.03 16.00
CA GLU A 120 20.09 -23.68 15.43
C GLU A 120 18.92 -23.74 16.41
N ALA A 121 19.19 -24.00 17.70
CA ALA A 121 18.16 -24.01 18.72
C ALA A 121 17.51 -22.63 18.89
N LEU A 122 18.29 -21.55 18.84
CA LEU A 122 17.78 -20.18 18.79
C LEU A 122 16.89 -19.96 17.57
N GLY A 123 17.35 -20.34 16.37
CA GLY A 123 16.56 -20.23 15.14
C GLY A 123 15.22 -20.98 15.21
N ARG A 124 15.23 -22.20 15.78
CA ARG A 124 13.99 -22.98 16.02
C ARG A 124 13.08 -22.30 17.04
N GLY A 125 13.64 -21.74 18.11
CA GLY A 125 12.89 -20.97 19.11
C GLY A 125 12.18 -19.76 18.49
N PHE A 126 12.88 -18.97 17.68
CA PHE A 126 12.28 -17.84 16.96
C PHE A 126 11.20 -18.30 15.98
N THR A 127 11.42 -19.39 15.26
CA THR A 127 10.42 -19.97 14.34
C THR A 127 9.14 -20.38 15.07
N GLN A 128 9.28 -20.95 16.28
CA GLN A 128 8.14 -21.35 17.09
C GLN A 128 7.35 -20.15 17.63
N ALA A 129 8.04 -19.11 18.12
CA ALA A 129 7.39 -17.88 18.58
C ALA A 129 6.63 -17.20 17.43
N ASN A 130 7.22 -17.17 16.24
CA ASN A 130 6.64 -16.60 15.04
C ASN A 130 5.33 -17.29 14.62
N ARG A 131 5.26 -18.62 14.77
CA ARG A 131 4.09 -19.40 14.36
C ARG A 131 2.79 -18.94 15.04
N TYR A 132 2.82 -18.65 16.34
CA TYR A 132 1.63 -18.17 17.05
C TYR A 132 1.12 -16.83 16.54
N VAL A 133 2.03 -15.93 16.17
CA VAL A 133 1.69 -14.63 15.58
C VAL A 133 1.16 -14.81 14.15
N ALA A 134 1.73 -15.75 13.39
CA ALA A 134 1.26 -16.08 12.05
C ALA A 134 -0.16 -16.65 12.06
N GLU A 135 -0.47 -17.58 12.98
CA GLU A 135 -1.82 -18.14 13.17
C GLU A 135 -2.84 -17.04 13.49
N TYR A 136 -2.44 -16.04 14.28
CA TYR A 136 -3.27 -14.87 14.51
C TYR A 136 -3.50 -14.09 13.21
N PHE A 137 -2.44 -13.70 12.50
CA PHE A 137 -2.58 -12.99 11.22
C PHE A 137 -3.45 -13.75 10.20
N GLU A 138 -3.31 -15.08 10.08
CA GLU A 138 -4.19 -15.91 9.25
C GLU A 138 -5.67 -15.73 9.63
N THR A 139 -5.97 -15.80 10.93
CA THR A 139 -7.35 -15.63 11.44
C THR A 139 -7.92 -14.26 11.07
N VAL A 140 -7.12 -13.19 11.17
CA VAL A 140 -7.58 -11.82 10.87
C VAL A 140 -7.74 -11.59 9.37
N ILE A 141 -6.85 -12.18 8.56
CA ILE A 141 -6.92 -12.15 7.09
C ILE A 141 -8.16 -12.89 6.60
N ASP A 142 -8.42 -14.09 7.11
CA ASP A 142 -9.57 -14.92 6.74
C ASP A 142 -10.91 -14.25 7.08
N ARG A 143 -10.94 -13.44 8.15
CA ARG A 143 -12.10 -12.63 8.54
C ARG A 143 -12.27 -11.34 7.72
N GLY A 144 -11.35 -11.06 6.79
CA GLY A 144 -11.36 -9.83 5.97
C GLY A 144 -11.06 -8.56 6.77
N GLN A 145 -10.48 -8.69 7.97
CA GLN A 145 -10.14 -7.55 8.84
C GLN A 145 -8.76 -6.96 8.49
N LEU A 146 -7.93 -7.70 7.75
CA LEU A 146 -6.64 -7.25 7.24
C LEU A 146 -6.49 -7.67 5.77
N HIS A 147 -6.22 -6.71 4.90
CA HIS A 147 -5.91 -6.95 3.48
C HIS A 147 -4.41 -6.77 3.24
N THR A 148 -3.75 -7.81 2.76
CA THR A 148 -2.29 -7.85 2.59
C THR A 148 -1.91 -8.69 1.38
N HIS A 149 -0.79 -8.34 0.74
CA HIS A 149 -0.16 -9.15 -0.30
C HIS A 149 0.87 -10.13 0.27
N LEU A 150 1.30 -9.92 1.53
CA LEU A 150 2.26 -10.78 2.20
C LEU A 150 1.53 -11.90 2.96
N PRO A 151 2.05 -13.14 2.90
CA PRO A 151 1.52 -14.23 3.69
C PRO A 151 1.78 -14.00 5.19
N ALA A 152 0.93 -14.59 6.04
CA ALA A 152 0.90 -14.35 7.48
C ALA A 152 2.23 -14.64 8.19
N ASP A 153 2.96 -15.68 7.76
CA ASP A 153 4.27 -16.04 8.29
C ASP A 153 5.31 -14.93 8.05
N LYS A 154 5.23 -14.24 6.91
CA LYS A 154 6.11 -13.11 6.59
C LYS A 154 5.73 -11.87 7.38
N LEU A 155 4.45 -11.60 7.58
CA LEU A 155 3.99 -10.50 8.45
C LEU A 155 4.47 -10.69 9.89
N ALA A 156 4.27 -11.89 10.46
CA ALA A 156 4.77 -12.24 11.78
C ALA A 156 6.30 -12.11 11.89
N SER A 157 7.03 -12.51 10.85
CA SER A 157 8.50 -12.36 10.78
C SER A 157 8.94 -10.91 10.79
N LEU A 158 8.30 -10.06 10.00
CA LEU A 158 8.61 -8.63 9.94
C LEU A 158 8.29 -7.94 11.27
N LEU A 159 7.14 -8.25 11.86
CA LEU A 159 6.69 -7.65 13.12
C LEU A 159 7.71 -7.95 14.22
N ASN A 160 8.01 -9.24 14.43
CA ASN A 160 8.96 -9.67 15.45
C ASN A 160 10.38 -9.18 15.17
N GLY A 161 10.78 -9.11 13.89
CA GLY A 161 12.08 -8.55 13.49
C GLY A 161 12.22 -7.08 13.87
N MET A 162 11.18 -6.26 13.64
CA MET A 162 11.19 -4.85 14.02
C MET A 162 11.18 -4.64 15.54
N LEU A 163 10.40 -5.43 16.28
CA LEU A 163 10.41 -5.39 17.75
C LEU A 163 11.77 -5.77 18.33
N LEU A 164 12.41 -6.80 17.77
CA LEU A 164 13.77 -7.18 18.17
C LEU A 164 14.76 -6.08 17.79
N GLY A 165 14.64 -5.47 16.60
CA GLY A 165 15.49 -4.36 16.17
C GLY A 165 15.40 -3.15 17.11
N TYR A 166 14.18 -2.77 17.50
CA TYR A 166 13.94 -1.73 18.52
C TYR A 166 14.67 -2.05 19.82
N ALA A 167 14.42 -3.24 20.38
CA ALA A 167 15.02 -3.64 21.66
C ALA A 167 16.55 -3.67 21.60
N VAL A 168 17.11 -4.18 20.50
CA VAL A 168 18.58 -4.21 20.32
C VAL A 168 19.14 -2.79 20.30
N ILE A 169 18.54 -1.88 19.56
CA ILE A 169 19.01 -0.50 19.46
C ILE A 169 18.95 0.18 20.83
N GLU A 170 17.81 0.10 21.53
CA GLU A 170 17.63 0.66 22.88
C GLU A 170 18.60 0.07 23.91
N PHE A 171 18.87 -1.23 23.85
CA PHE A 171 19.79 -1.85 24.79
C PHE A 171 21.24 -1.53 24.43
N THR A 172 21.60 -1.35 23.17
CA THR A 172 23.02 -1.20 22.78
C THR A 172 23.47 0.24 22.57
N SER A 173 22.55 1.20 22.57
CA SER A 173 22.84 2.59 22.24
C SER A 173 22.52 3.51 23.41
N GLU A 174 23.44 4.40 23.76
CA GLU A 174 23.18 5.47 24.75
C GLU A 174 22.36 6.63 24.15
N PHE A 175 22.33 6.75 22.82
CA PHE A 175 21.63 7.80 22.08
C PHE A 175 21.31 7.37 20.63
N HIS A 176 20.13 7.75 20.14
CA HIS A 176 19.76 7.71 18.72
C HIS A 176 18.57 8.65 18.45
N ASP A 177 18.30 8.96 17.18
CA ASP A 177 17.14 9.78 16.73
C ASP A 177 16.15 9.00 15.83
N LEU A 178 16.10 7.66 15.96
CA LEU A 178 15.28 6.82 15.08
C LEU A 178 13.77 6.85 15.38
N TRP A 179 13.41 7.09 16.64
CA TRP A 179 12.05 7.26 17.15
C TRP A 179 12.10 8.18 18.37
N GLN A 180 11.03 8.91 18.62
CA GLN A 180 10.99 9.86 19.75
C GLN A 180 10.88 9.15 21.09
N ASN A 181 10.06 8.10 21.15
CA ASN A 181 9.85 7.26 22.32
C ASN A 181 9.20 5.94 21.87
N ARG A 182 8.95 5.05 22.85
CA ARG A 182 8.29 3.77 22.61
C ARG A 182 6.91 3.89 21.98
N GLU A 183 6.11 4.88 22.41
CA GLU A 183 4.75 5.07 21.91
C GLU A 183 4.77 5.48 20.42
N ASP A 184 5.63 6.43 20.06
CA ASP A 184 5.89 6.84 18.67
C ASP A 184 6.31 5.64 17.79
N PHE A 185 7.24 4.80 18.27
CA PHE A 185 7.63 3.59 17.55
C PHE A 185 6.45 2.62 17.34
N LEU A 186 5.66 2.36 18.39
CA LEU A 186 4.53 1.43 18.33
C LEU A 186 3.40 1.93 17.44
N ASP A 187 3.09 3.22 17.48
CA ASP A 187 2.08 3.84 16.62
C ASP A 187 2.46 3.75 15.14
N ASN A 188 3.73 4.04 14.82
CA ASN A 188 4.24 3.91 13.45
C ASN A 188 4.31 2.46 12.99
N LEU A 189 4.68 1.53 13.88
CA LEU A 189 4.68 0.09 13.61
C LEU A 189 3.27 -0.40 13.26
N VAL A 190 2.27 -0.08 14.07
CA VAL A 190 0.89 -0.53 13.79
C VAL A 190 0.33 0.15 12.55
N THR A 191 0.61 1.43 12.34
CA THR A 191 0.29 2.14 11.09
C THR A 191 0.86 1.41 9.88
N LEU A 192 2.14 1.02 9.92
CA LEU A 192 2.80 0.26 8.86
C LEU A 192 2.09 -1.07 8.56
N PHE A 193 1.67 -1.82 9.58
CA PHE A 193 1.01 -3.12 9.37
C PHE A 193 -0.44 -3.02 8.91
N LEU A 194 -1.17 -1.98 9.32
CA LEU A 194 -2.58 -1.81 8.98
C LEU A 194 -2.80 -0.97 7.72
N GLN A 195 -1.93 0.00 7.47
CA GLN A 195 -2.10 1.00 6.41
C GLN A 195 -0.99 0.88 5.33
N GLY A 196 0.11 0.20 5.63
CA GLY A 196 1.26 0.04 4.74
C GLY A 196 2.34 1.12 4.91
N ALA A 197 3.55 0.85 4.42
CA ALA A 197 4.70 1.77 4.53
C ALA A 197 4.64 2.94 3.55
N VAL A 198 3.96 2.73 2.43
CA VAL A 198 3.95 3.64 1.30
C VAL A 198 2.51 4.07 1.07
N SER A 199 2.21 5.30 1.49
CA SER A 199 1.04 6.00 0.98
C SER A 199 1.23 6.18 -0.52
N ASN A 200 0.41 5.52 -1.33
CA ASN A 200 0.21 5.93 -2.71
C ASN A 200 -0.61 7.23 -2.71
N GLN A 201 -0.02 8.37 -2.32
CA GLN A 201 -0.31 9.70 -2.89
C GLN A 201 0.52 10.85 -2.26
N PRO A 202 0.80 11.92 -3.04
CA PRO A 202 1.60 13.06 -2.61
C PRO A 202 0.84 13.91 -1.58
N THR A 203 1.60 14.50 -0.67
CA THR A 203 1.20 15.44 0.40
C THR A 203 0.10 16.42 -0.01
N TYR A 204 -1.05 16.39 0.66
CA TYR A 204 -1.73 17.51 1.38
C TYR A 204 -3.13 17.05 1.84
N HIS A 205 -3.42 17.22 3.14
CA HIS A 205 -4.72 17.07 3.85
C HIS A 205 -5.90 16.41 3.10
N SER A 206 -6.35 15.20 3.48
CA SER A 206 -7.73 14.73 3.24
C SER A 206 -8.13 13.49 4.05
N GLN A 207 -9.41 13.45 4.39
CA GLN A 207 -10.25 12.33 4.83
C GLN A 207 -10.01 11.02 4.05
N PRO A 208 -10.42 9.84 4.59
CA PRO A 208 -10.17 8.52 4.00
C PRO A 208 -10.41 8.51 2.48
N ILE A 209 -9.38 8.17 1.71
CA ILE A 209 -9.47 8.03 0.25
C ILE A 209 -10.33 6.79 -0.02
N PRO A 210 -11.54 6.94 -0.59
CA PRO A 210 -12.32 5.81 -1.04
C PRO A 210 -11.55 5.14 -2.19
N ALA A 211 -11.63 3.80 -2.30
CA ALA A 211 -11.26 3.11 -3.53
C ALA A 211 -11.69 3.96 -4.73
N LEU A 212 -10.77 4.30 -5.65
CA LEU A 212 -10.99 5.24 -6.76
C LEU A 212 -12.42 5.08 -7.30
N VAL A 213 -13.32 5.98 -6.90
CA VAL A 213 -14.72 5.91 -7.32
C VAL A 213 -14.74 6.43 -8.75
N VAL A 214 -14.70 5.50 -9.71
CA VAL A 214 -14.86 5.85 -11.13
C VAL A 214 -16.26 6.42 -11.31
N SER A 215 -16.33 7.72 -11.51
CA SER A 215 -17.56 8.50 -11.63
C SER A 215 -17.66 9.05 -13.05
N ASP A 216 -17.91 8.15 -13.99
CA ASP A 216 -18.02 8.51 -15.40
C ASP A 216 -19.38 9.16 -15.73
N LEU A 217 -19.39 10.07 -16.71
CA LEU A 217 -20.54 10.91 -16.99
C LEU A 217 -21.55 10.21 -17.92
N PRO A 218 -22.86 10.41 -17.69
CA PRO A 218 -23.89 10.02 -18.65
C PRO A 218 -23.70 10.70 -20.01
N ALA A 219 -24.02 9.98 -21.10
CA ALA A 219 -23.90 10.48 -22.48
C ALA A 219 -24.61 11.83 -22.69
N SER A 220 -25.79 12.00 -22.10
CA SER A 220 -26.58 13.24 -22.16
C SER A 220 -25.84 14.45 -21.59
N ILE A 221 -25.13 14.27 -20.46
CA ILE A 221 -24.33 15.33 -19.82
C ILE A 221 -23.12 15.66 -20.70
N VAL A 222 -22.37 14.66 -21.16
CA VAL A 222 -21.21 14.87 -22.06
C VAL A 222 -21.63 15.64 -23.32
N HIS A 223 -22.74 15.25 -23.93
CA HIS A 223 -23.26 15.94 -25.11
C HIS A 223 -23.69 17.37 -24.80
N ALA A 224 -24.32 17.61 -23.64
CA ALA A 224 -24.73 18.94 -23.21
C ALA A 224 -23.52 19.87 -22.97
N ILE A 225 -22.46 19.36 -22.33
CA ILE A 225 -21.19 20.08 -22.15
C ILE A 225 -20.60 20.46 -23.50
N LEU A 226 -20.47 19.51 -24.43
CA LEU A 226 -19.93 19.76 -25.77
C LEU A 226 -20.80 20.75 -26.57
N GLN A 227 -22.13 20.72 -26.43
CA GLN A 227 -23.01 21.70 -27.07
C GLN A 227 -22.87 23.10 -26.45
N ARG A 228 -22.71 23.20 -25.13
CA ARG A 228 -22.47 24.50 -24.47
C ARG A 228 -21.12 25.07 -24.89
N ALA A 229 -20.06 24.27 -24.83
CA ALA A 229 -18.72 24.67 -25.27
C ALA A 229 -18.71 25.18 -26.73
N LYS A 230 -19.45 24.51 -27.62
CA LYS A 230 -19.65 24.96 -29.01
C LYS A 230 -20.28 26.36 -29.14
N LYS A 231 -21.17 26.73 -28.22
CA LYS A 231 -21.82 28.05 -28.21
C LYS A 231 -20.94 29.14 -27.62
N GLU A 232 -20.08 28.78 -26.68
CA GLU A 232 -19.17 29.72 -26.00
C GLU A 232 -18.02 30.18 -26.91
N SER A 233 -17.24 29.24 -27.45
CA SER A 233 -16.15 29.57 -28.36
C SER A 233 -15.66 28.37 -29.16
N LEU A 234 -14.92 28.61 -30.25
CA LEU A 234 -14.24 27.54 -30.99
C LEU A 234 -13.20 26.83 -30.12
N GLN A 235 -12.52 27.56 -29.24
CA GLN A 235 -11.51 27.00 -28.36
C GLN A 235 -12.13 26.09 -27.30
N ASP A 236 -13.17 26.56 -26.61
CA ASP A 236 -13.87 25.75 -25.59
C ASP A 236 -14.37 24.44 -26.21
N TYR A 237 -14.91 24.52 -27.44
CA TYR A 237 -15.39 23.33 -28.14
C TYR A 237 -14.26 22.36 -28.49
N ALA A 238 -13.14 22.87 -28.99
CA ALA A 238 -11.95 22.08 -29.27
C ALA A 238 -11.37 21.44 -28.01
N LEU A 239 -11.33 22.18 -26.91
CA LEU A 239 -10.81 21.72 -25.63
C LEU A 239 -11.67 20.59 -25.05
N MET A 240 -12.99 20.78 -24.95
CA MET A 240 -13.89 19.72 -24.50
C MET A 240 -13.85 18.50 -25.43
N TYR A 241 -13.71 18.72 -26.74
CA TYR A 241 -13.54 17.63 -27.70
C TYR A 241 -12.25 16.85 -27.46
N VAL A 242 -11.13 17.51 -27.14
CA VAL A 242 -9.88 16.85 -26.78
C VAL A 242 -10.03 16.05 -25.49
N LEU A 243 -10.54 16.65 -24.41
CA LEU A 243 -10.69 15.97 -23.11
C LEU A 243 -11.54 14.69 -23.23
N PHE A 244 -12.74 14.78 -23.80
CA PHE A 244 -13.63 13.62 -23.96
C PHE A 244 -13.24 12.70 -25.12
N GLY A 245 -12.44 13.17 -26.07
CA GLY A 245 -12.06 12.41 -27.26
C GLY A 245 -10.75 11.63 -27.12
N SER A 246 -9.88 12.03 -26.20
CA SER A 246 -8.54 11.44 -26.04
C SER A 246 -8.21 10.97 -24.62
N GLY A 247 -9.04 11.26 -23.62
CA GLY A 247 -8.82 10.78 -22.26
C GLY A 247 -7.51 11.27 -21.64
N LEU A 248 -7.04 12.45 -22.04
CA LEU A 248 -5.87 13.08 -21.44
C LEU A 248 -6.19 13.66 -20.06
N SER A 249 -5.18 13.70 -19.18
CA SER A 249 -5.26 14.45 -17.92
C SER A 249 -5.25 15.97 -18.17
N SER A 250 -5.55 16.77 -17.13
CA SER A 250 -5.41 18.23 -17.19
C SER A 250 -3.99 18.64 -17.57
N THR A 251 -3.00 18.06 -16.90
CA THR A 251 -1.57 18.28 -17.12
C THR A 251 -1.17 17.96 -18.56
N GLU A 252 -1.62 16.81 -19.09
CA GLU A 252 -1.32 16.42 -20.46
C GLU A 252 -1.99 17.37 -21.47
N ALA A 253 -3.23 17.75 -21.24
CA ALA A 253 -3.99 18.60 -22.16
C ALA A 253 -3.39 20.01 -22.30
N VAL A 254 -2.90 20.61 -21.20
CA VAL A 254 -2.29 21.95 -21.23
C VAL A 254 -0.88 21.95 -21.81
N ALA A 255 -0.17 20.82 -21.72
CA ALA A 255 1.16 20.67 -22.26
C ALA A 255 1.20 20.36 -23.77
N LEU A 256 0.05 20.18 -24.41
CA LEU A 256 0.01 19.92 -25.85
C LEU A 256 0.52 21.14 -26.63
N GLU A 257 1.36 20.87 -27.63
CA GLU A 257 1.71 21.81 -28.68
C GLU A 257 0.97 21.46 -29.97
N ARG A 258 0.91 22.41 -30.91
CA ARG A 258 0.35 22.20 -32.25
C ARG A 258 1.06 21.07 -33.00
N SER A 259 2.36 20.91 -32.77
CA SER A 259 3.20 19.84 -33.32
C SER A 259 2.82 18.46 -32.81
N HIS A 260 2.14 18.36 -31.66
CA HIS A 260 1.70 17.10 -31.08
C HIS A 260 0.41 16.55 -31.69
N TYR A 261 -0.33 17.35 -32.47
CA TYR A 261 -1.57 16.92 -33.09
C TYR A 261 -1.34 16.49 -34.55
N PHE A 262 -1.66 15.24 -34.84
CA PHE A 262 -1.55 14.65 -36.18
C PHE A 262 -2.92 14.26 -36.69
N SER A 263 -3.19 14.57 -37.96
CA SER A 263 -4.41 14.17 -38.65
C SER A 263 -4.18 14.01 -40.16
N ASP A 264 -4.69 12.91 -40.71
CA ASP A 264 -4.70 12.59 -42.14
C ASP A 264 -6.09 12.13 -42.60
N ARG A 265 -6.20 11.45 -43.76
CA ARG A 265 -7.49 10.97 -44.29
C ARG A 265 -8.05 9.74 -43.55
N THR A 266 -7.23 9.08 -42.75
CA THR A 266 -7.47 7.75 -42.16
C THR A 266 -7.43 7.74 -40.63
N GLN A 267 -6.67 8.65 -40.01
CA GLN A 267 -6.47 8.67 -38.57
C GLN A 267 -6.23 10.08 -38.04
N GLN A 268 -6.38 10.23 -36.72
CA GLN A 268 -5.97 11.41 -35.97
C GLN A 268 -5.56 10.98 -34.56
N PHE A 269 -4.45 11.52 -34.07
CA PHE A 269 -3.93 11.20 -32.75
C PHE A 269 -3.18 12.40 -32.16
N LEU A 270 -2.96 12.34 -30.85
CA LEU A 270 -2.17 13.27 -30.07
C LEU A 270 -0.92 12.55 -29.57
N GLN A 271 0.24 13.20 -29.71
CA GLN A 271 1.49 12.76 -29.12
C GLN A 271 1.58 13.33 -27.70
N VAL A 272 1.52 12.46 -26.70
CA VAL A 272 1.80 12.84 -25.30
C VAL A 272 3.29 12.66 -25.07
N ALA A 273 3.96 13.70 -24.58
CA ALA A 273 5.40 13.71 -24.34
C ALA A 273 5.79 13.77 -22.86
N ILE A 274 4.82 13.97 -21.96
CA ILE A 274 5.02 14.04 -20.50
C ILE A 274 4.94 12.64 -19.90
N ASP A 275 5.82 12.38 -18.92
CA ASP A 275 6.00 11.13 -18.15
C ASP A 275 6.33 9.89 -18.98
N THR A 276 5.40 9.45 -19.82
CA THR A 276 5.53 8.26 -20.67
C THR A 276 5.13 8.61 -22.10
N PRO A 277 6.10 8.82 -23.01
CA PRO A 277 5.82 9.18 -24.39
C PRO A 277 4.94 8.15 -25.09
N ARG A 278 3.78 8.59 -25.60
CA ARG A 278 2.79 7.70 -26.23
C ARG A 278 1.88 8.43 -27.21
N GLN A 279 1.23 7.66 -28.07
CA GLN A 279 0.24 8.15 -29.01
C GLN A 279 -1.16 7.79 -28.54
N VAL A 280 -2.06 8.77 -28.54
CA VAL A 280 -3.44 8.60 -28.07
C VAL A 280 -4.40 9.01 -29.19
N PRO A 281 -5.36 8.15 -29.58
CA PRO A 281 -6.31 8.51 -30.62
C PRO A 281 -7.20 9.67 -30.16
N LEU A 282 -7.55 10.55 -31.11
CA LEU A 282 -8.60 11.54 -30.88
C LEU A 282 -9.90 11.05 -31.51
N ASN A 283 -10.80 10.53 -30.68
CA ASN A 283 -11.99 9.81 -31.11
C ASN A 283 -12.99 10.71 -31.85
N GLN A 284 -13.44 10.27 -33.03
CA GLN A 284 -14.55 10.92 -33.74
C GLN A 284 -15.91 10.66 -33.07
N TRP A 285 -16.04 9.56 -32.33
CA TRP A 285 -17.27 9.12 -31.70
C TRP A 285 -17.14 9.19 -30.18
N ILE A 286 -17.87 10.13 -29.59
CA ILE A 286 -17.89 10.38 -28.14
C ILE A 286 -19.31 10.08 -27.66
N MET A 287 -19.44 9.07 -26.78
CA MET A 287 -20.72 8.62 -26.23
C MET A 287 -21.81 8.42 -27.31
N GLY A 288 -21.49 7.68 -28.38
CA GLY A 288 -22.43 7.37 -29.46
C GLY A 288 -22.72 8.49 -30.46
N LYS A 289 -22.16 9.70 -30.30
CA LYS A 289 -22.33 10.81 -31.25
C LYS A 289 -21.02 11.13 -31.98
N ARG A 290 -21.13 11.40 -33.28
CA ARG A 290 -19.99 11.75 -34.14
C ARG A 290 -19.69 13.25 -34.13
N TYR A 291 -18.43 13.61 -33.91
CA TYR A 291 -17.91 14.98 -33.80
C TYR A 291 -16.95 15.32 -34.94
N GLY A 292 -17.44 15.18 -36.18
CA GLY A 292 -16.69 15.53 -37.39
C GLY A 292 -16.02 14.34 -38.08
N SER A 293 -14.99 14.65 -38.88
CA SER A 293 -14.15 13.72 -39.63
C SER A 293 -12.68 13.98 -39.31
N TYR A 294 -11.77 13.13 -39.78
CA TYR A 294 -10.33 13.29 -39.54
C TYR A 294 -9.85 14.68 -39.98
N LEU A 295 -10.33 15.17 -41.13
CA LEU A 295 -9.91 16.47 -41.70
C LEU A 295 -10.79 17.67 -41.28
N LYS A 296 -11.89 17.43 -40.57
CA LYS A 296 -12.82 18.47 -40.15
C LYS A 296 -13.47 18.09 -38.83
N ASN A 297 -12.86 18.53 -37.73
CA ASN A 297 -13.31 18.32 -36.36
C ASN A 297 -13.20 19.65 -35.56
N PRO A 298 -13.66 19.70 -34.30
CA PRO A 298 -13.58 20.89 -33.47
C PRO A 298 -12.16 21.45 -33.30
N LEU A 299 -11.17 20.58 -33.07
CA LEU A 299 -9.77 20.98 -32.89
C LEU A 299 -9.19 21.62 -34.16
N ILE A 300 -9.43 21.04 -35.34
CA ILE A 300 -8.99 21.63 -36.61
C ILE A 300 -9.65 22.99 -36.86
N GLN A 301 -10.93 23.15 -36.51
CA GLN A 301 -11.63 24.43 -36.68
C GLN A 301 -11.03 25.51 -35.78
N TRP A 302 -10.70 25.17 -34.53
CA TRP A 302 -9.98 26.04 -33.62
C TRP A 302 -8.60 26.41 -34.17
N LEU A 303 -7.77 25.43 -34.53
CA LEU A 303 -6.42 25.68 -35.05
C LEU A 303 -6.41 26.55 -36.32
N LYS A 304 -7.39 26.39 -37.21
CA LYS A 304 -7.55 27.25 -38.40
C LYS A 304 -7.99 28.68 -38.07
N SER A 305 -8.65 28.89 -36.93
CA SER A 305 -9.06 30.23 -36.49
C SER A 305 -7.93 31.03 -35.86
N ARG A 306 -6.87 30.35 -35.41
CA ARG A 306 -5.70 30.98 -34.78
C ARG A 306 -4.81 31.66 -35.81
N LYS A 307 -4.40 32.90 -35.50
CA LYS A 307 -3.52 33.74 -36.33
C LYS A 307 -2.13 33.95 -35.70
N ASP A 308 -1.93 33.43 -34.50
CA ASP A 308 -0.69 33.57 -33.75
C ASP A 308 0.31 32.44 -34.05
N ALA A 309 1.57 32.65 -33.64
CA ALA A 309 2.66 31.70 -33.82
C ALA A 309 2.99 30.89 -32.55
N TYR A 310 2.17 30.95 -31.49
CA TYR A 310 2.47 30.22 -30.25
C TYR A 310 2.40 28.71 -30.46
N PRO A 311 3.38 27.94 -29.95
CA PRO A 311 3.42 26.50 -30.10
C PRO A 311 2.34 25.79 -29.29
N ALA A 312 1.97 26.31 -28.12
CA ALA A 312 0.92 25.74 -27.26
C ALA A 312 -0.39 25.55 -28.03
N LEU A 313 -1.05 24.40 -27.84
CA LEU A 313 -2.27 24.02 -28.55
C LEU A 313 -3.48 24.87 -28.12
N PHE A 314 -3.54 25.21 -26.83
CA PHE A 314 -4.56 26.06 -26.23
C PHE A 314 -3.94 27.28 -25.54
N LEU A 315 -4.67 28.39 -25.53
CA LEU A 315 -4.23 29.65 -24.92
C LEU A 315 -5.22 30.11 -23.85
N ASN A 316 -4.77 30.88 -22.86
CA ASN A 316 -5.67 31.55 -21.94
C ASN A 316 -6.24 32.86 -22.54
N GLY A 317 -7.06 33.58 -21.77
CA GLY A 317 -7.70 34.82 -22.22
C GLY A 317 -6.71 35.93 -22.60
N ASP A 318 -5.49 35.88 -22.05
CA ASP A 318 -4.40 36.83 -22.31
C ASP A 318 -3.47 36.37 -23.44
N SER A 319 -3.86 35.35 -24.22
CA SER A 319 -3.06 34.78 -25.32
C SER A 319 -1.72 34.14 -24.90
N HIS A 320 -1.59 33.73 -23.63
CA HIS A 320 -0.48 32.91 -23.15
C HIS A 320 -0.85 31.42 -23.18
N PRO A 321 0.11 30.48 -23.09
CA PRO A 321 -0.19 29.06 -22.95
C PRO A 321 -1.19 28.80 -21.82
N LEU A 322 -2.20 27.96 -22.09
CA LEU A 322 -3.20 27.58 -21.10
C LEU A 322 -2.53 26.87 -19.91
N THR A 323 -2.87 27.25 -18.68
CA THR A 323 -2.41 26.55 -17.46
C THR A 323 -3.46 25.58 -16.95
N GLU A 324 -3.09 24.68 -16.02
CA GLU A 324 -4.07 23.78 -15.38
C GLU A 324 -5.15 24.56 -14.64
N VAL A 325 -4.80 25.68 -14.01
CA VAL A 325 -5.75 26.57 -13.32
C VAL A 325 -6.75 27.16 -14.31
N ASP A 326 -6.27 27.65 -15.46
CA ASP A 326 -7.14 28.18 -16.52
C ASP A 326 -8.09 27.11 -17.04
N LEU A 327 -7.57 25.89 -17.26
CA LEU A 327 -8.34 24.74 -17.72
C LEU A 327 -9.44 24.36 -16.71
N GLN A 328 -9.11 24.33 -15.42
CA GLN A 328 -10.06 24.02 -14.35
C GLN A 328 -11.16 25.09 -14.25
N GLN A 329 -10.82 26.37 -14.43
CA GLN A 329 -11.80 27.46 -14.49
C GLN A 329 -12.72 27.35 -15.72
N GLN A 330 -12.16 27.05 -16.90
CA GLN A 330 -12.94 26.81 -18.12
C GLN A 330 -13.90 25.62 -17.94
N TRP A 331 -13.43 24.53 -17.34
CA TRP A 331 -14.26 23.38 -17.00
C TRP A 331 -15.41 23.77 -16.08
N GLN A 332 -15.15 24.46 -14.96
CA GLN A 332 -16.19 24.87 -14.02
C GLN A 332 -17.24 25.78 -14.68
N ARG A 333 -16.81 26.73 -15.52
CA ARG A 333 -17.70 27.62 -16.26
C ARG A 333 -18.60 26.84 -17.21
N LEU A 334 -18.03 25.92 -18.00
CA LEU A 334 -18.78 25.13 -18.98
C LEU A 334 -19.69 24.07 -18.32
N THR A 335 -19.28 23.55 -17.16
CA THR A 335 -20.05 22.52 -16.45
C THR A 335 -21.02 23.08 -15.40
N SER A 336 -21.04 24.39 -15.19
CA SER A 336 -21.94 25.06 -14.25
C SER A 336 -23.41 24.67 -14.46
N GLY A 337 -24.07 24.26 -13.38
CA GLY A 337 -25.47 23.80 -13.39
C GLY A 337 -25.68 22.36 -13.85
N PHE A 338 -24.64 21.61 -14.22
CA PHE A 338 -24.72 20.16 -14.35
C PHE A 338 -24.23 19.49 -13.06
N THR A 339 -24.88 18.38 -12.71
CA THR A 339 -24.53 17.56 -11.54
C THR A 339 -24.50 16.09 -11.92
N THR A 340 -23.79 15.28 -11.14
CA THR A 340 -23.92 13.81 -11.22
C THR A 340 -25.33 13.38 -10.80
N PRO A 341 -25.75 12.12 -11.09
CA PRO A 341 -27.01 11.58 -10.58
C PRO A 341 -27.15 11.69 -9.05
N GLU A 342 -26.02 11.66 -8.33
CA GLU A 342 -25.92 11.81 -6.88
C GLU A 342 -25.91 13.28 -6.41
N GLY A 343 -26.08 14.24 -7.33
CA GLY A 343 -26.16 15.67 -7.02
C GLY A 343 -24.80 16.35 -6.81
N GLN A 344 -23.68 15.70 -7.13
CA GLN A 344 -22.35 16.28 -6.95
C GLN A 344 -21.94 17.16 -8.14
N ARG A 345 -21.04 18.11 -7.90
CA ARG A 345 -20.46 18.95 -8.97
C ARG A 345 -19.53 18.12 -9.85
N LEU A 346 -19.52 18.43 -11.15
CA LEU A 346 -18.67 17.72 -12.09
C LEU A 346 -17.20 18.13 -11.94
N THR A 347 -16.30 17.15 -11.99
CA THR A 347 -14.85 17.36 -11.95
C THR A 347 -14.22 17.05 -13.30
N ILE A 348 -13.10 17.69 -13.63
CA ILE A 348 -12.47 17.57 -14.96
C ILE A 348 -11.93 16.16 -15.23
N GLU A 349 -11.51 15.47 -14.17
CA GLU A 349 -11.03 14.09 -14.20
C GLU A 349 -12.09 13.14 -14.77
N GLN A 350 -13.38 13.46 -14.56
CA GLN A 350 -14.48 12.67 -15.10
C GLN A 350 -14.45 12.60 -16.63
N ALA A 351 -13.85 13.55 -17.35
CA ALA A 351 -13.68 13.45 -18.80
C ALA A 351 -12.78 12.26 -19.19
N GLN A 352 -11.63 12.13 -18.52
CA GLN A 352 -10.72 11.00 -18.69
C GLN A 352 -11.38 9.69 -18.24
N GLN A 353 -12.05 9.71 -17.09
CA GLN A 353 -12.75 8.53 -16.58
C GLN A 353 -13.82 8.04 -17.57
N THR A 354 -14.58 8.98 -18.14
CA THR A 354 -15.63 8.70 -19.14
C THR A 354 -15.05 8.11 -20.42
N TRP A 355 -13.92 8.62 -20.89
CA TRP A 355 -13.23 8.07 -22.05
C TRP A 355 -12.74 6.63 -21.81
N CYS A 356 -12.13 6.37 -20.65
CA CYS A 356 -11.67 5.03 -20.28
C CYS A 356 -12.82 4.02 -20.25
N VAL A 357 -13.93 4.34 -19.57
CA VAL A 357 -15.09 3.45 -19.46
C VAL A 357 -15.72 3.17 -20.83
N ASP A 358 -15.85 4.18 -21.69
CA ASP A 358 -16.41 4.01 -23.04
C ASP A 358 -15.52 3.17 -23.96
N LEU A 359 -14.20 3.27 -23.84
CA LEU A 359 -13.31 2.37 -24.59
C LEU A 359 -13.42 0.91 -24.13
N PHE A 360 -13.49 0.66 -22.82
CA PHE A 360 -13.74 -0.69 -22.30
C PHE A 360 -15.10 -1.24 -22.75
N LEU A 361 -16.16 -0.42 -22.73
CA LEU A 361 -17.48 -0.80 -23.25
C LEU A 361 -17.44 -1.16 -24.74
N ARG A 362 -16.52 -0.57 -25.51
CA ARG A 362 -16.29 -0.87 -26.94
C ARG A 362 -15.36 -2.05 -27.17
N GLY A 363 -14.96 -2.77 -26.12
CA GLY A 363 -14.19 -4.01 -26.20
C GLY A 363 -12.68 -3.86 -26.12
N MET A 364 -12.17 -2.69 -25.72
CA MET A 364 -10.73 -2.54 -25.45
C MET A 364 -10.30 -3.40 -24.25
N THR A 365 -9.18 -4.09 -24.39
CA THR A 365 -8.58 -4.90 -23.30
C THR A 365 -7.73 -4.03 -22.37
N ILE A 366 -7.45 -4.53 -21.16
CA ILE A 366 -6.55 -3.84 -20.23
C ILE A 366 -5.19 -3.61 -20.87
N GLU A 367 -4.60 -4.63 -21.52
CA GLU A 367 -3.30 -4.54 -22.18
C GLU A 367 -3.26 -3.42 -23.25
N GLN A 368 -4.29 -3.32 -24.09
CA GLN A 368 -4.40 -2.24 -25.08
C GLN A 368 -4.55 -0.87 -24.41
N MET A 369 -5.31 -0.79 -23.32
CA MET A 369 -5.46 0.45 -22.56
C MET A 369 -4.16 0.88 -21.88
N GLN A 370 -3.32 -0.05 -21.40
CA GLN A 370 -2.00 0.27 -20.85
C GLN A 370 -1.10 0.96 -21.88
N ILE A 371 -1.18 0.54 -23.16
CA ILE A 371 -0.43 1.17 -24.25
C ILE A 371 -0.93 2.60 -24.49
N LEU A 372 -2.25 2.82 -24.47
CA LEU A 372 -2.84 4.13 -24.76
C LEU A 372 -2.71 5.12 -23.59
N THR A 373 -2.78 4.66 -22.34
CA THR A 373 -2.76 5.54 -21.17
C THR A 373 -1.39 5.61 -20.50
N GLY A 374 -0.51 4.64 -20.72
CA GLY A 374 0.74 4.49 -19.97
C GLY A 374 0.52 3.99 -18.53
N TRP A 375 -0.71 3.62 -18.15
CA TRP A 375 -1.04 3.20 -16.79
C TRP A 375 -0.75 1.71 -16.56
N LYS A 376 -0.58 1.34 -15.29
CA LYS A 376 -0.51 -0.08 -14.87
C LYS A 376 -1.90 -0.71 -14.90
N ALA A 377 -1.95 -2.04 -15.06
CA ALA A 377 -3.20 -2.81 -15.04
C ALA A 377 -4.07 -2.51 -13.81
N SER A 378 -3.46 -2.43 -12.61
CA SER A 378 -4.16 -2.12 -11.36
C SER A 378 -4.85 -0.75 -11.34
N GLN A 379 -4.34 0.23 -12.10
CA GLN A 379 -4.99 1.55 -12.24
C GLN A 379 -6.17 1.50 -13.21
N LEU A 380 -6.18 0.53 -14.14
CA LEU A 380 -7.21 0.36 -15.16
C LEU A 380 -8.37 -0.56 -14.71
N GLU A 381 -8.12 -1.45 -13.75
CA GLU A 381 -9.10 -2.38 -13.20
C GLU A 381 -10.41 -1.72 -12.74
N PRO A 382 -10.41 -0.58 -12.01
CA PRO A 382 -11.65 0.09 -11.62
C PRO A 382 -12.51 0.52 -12.81
N TYR A 383 -11.89 0.99 -13.91
CA TYR A 383 -12.60 1.40 -15.13
C TYR A 383 -13.17 0.20 -15.88
N ALA A 384 -12.41 -0.88 -15.97
CA ALA A 384 -12.87 -2.12 -16.56
C ALA A 384 -14.06 -2.70 -15.76
N GLN A 385 -14.00 -2.66 -14.43
CA GLN A 385 -15.09 -3.06 -13.57
C GLN A 385 -16.34 -2.18 -13.79
N ARG A 386 -16.19 -0.86 -13.78
CA ARG A 386 -17.27 0.09 -14.06
C ARG A 386 -17.93 -0.15 -15.42
N SER A 387 -17.15 -0.47 -16.45
CA SER A 387 -17.69 -0.81 -17.77
C SER A 387 -18.56 -2.07 -17.76
N ARG A 388 -18.16 -3.10 -17.00
CA ARG A 388 -18.95 -4.33 -16.85
C ARG A 388 -20.25 -4.08 -16.11
N GLU A 389 -20.23 -3.25 -15.07
CA GLU A 389 -21.43 -2.82 -14.35
C GLU A 389 -22.42 -2.11 -15.28
N LYS A 390 -21.93 -1.18 -16.11
CA LYS A 390 -22.77 -0.51 -17.12
C LYS A 390 -23.35 -1.48 -18.15
N ALA A 391 -22.52 -2.37 -18.69
CA ALA A 391 -22.98 -3.37 -19.65
C ALA A 391 -24.05 -4.30 -19.06
N ALA A 392 -23.90 -4.70 -17.79
CA ALA A 392 -24.89 -5.51 -17.07
C ALA A 392 -26.22 -4.74 -16.88
N LEU A 393 -26.17 -3.46 -16.49
CA LEU A 393 -27.35 -2.61 -16.35
C LEU A 393 -28.07 -2.42 -17.70
N GLU A 394 -27.34 -2.13 -18.77
CA GLU A 394 -27.90 -2.01 -20.12
C GLU A 394 -28.51 -3.32 -20.62
N HIS A 395 -27.94 -4.47 -20.24
CA HIS A 395 -28.51 -5.77 -20.54
C HIS A 395 -29.82 -5.99 -19.78
N ALA A 396 -29.85 -5.69 -18.47
CA ALA A 396 -31.05 -5.80 -17.64
C ALA A 396 -32.19 -4.90 -18.16
N ILE A 397 -31.90 -3.64 -18.52
CA ILE A 397 -32.89 -2.71 -19.10
C ILE A 397 -33.44 -3.26 -20.43
N ARG A 398 -32.60 -3.86 -21.27
CA ARG A 398 -33.05 -4.46 -22.54
C ARG A 398 -33.97 -5.66 -22.34
N LEU A 399 -33.81 -6.43 -21.27
CA LEU A 399 -34.69 -7.57 -20.96
C LEU A 399 -36.10 -7.11 -20.53
N ASP A 400 -36.22 -5.93 -19.93
CA ASP A 400 -37.51 -5.35 -19.51
C ASP A 400 -38.26 -4.68 -20.68
N GLN A 401 -37.55 -4.28 -21.73
CA GLN A 401 -38.15 -3.76 -22.95
C GLN A 401 -38.81 -4.89 -23.75
N LYS A 402 -40.14 -4.95 -23.71
CA LYS A 402 -40.96 -5.87 -24.52
C LYS A 402 -40.61 -5.70 -26.00
N SER A 403 -40.07 -6.76 -26.59
CA SER A 403 -39.71 -6.88 -28.02
C SER A 403 -40.86 -6.50 -28.95
#